data_AF-A0A086YUC2-F1
#
_entry.id   AF-A0A086YUC2-F1
#
_cell.length_a   1.000
_cell.length_b   1.000
_cell.length_c   1.000
_cell.angle_alpha   90.00
_cell.angle_beta   90.00
_cell.angle_gamma   90.00
#
_symmetry.space_group_name_H-M   'P 1'
#
loop_
_entity.id
_entity.type
_entity.pdbx_description
1 polymer ?
#
loop_
_entity_poly.entity_id
_entity_poly.type
_entity_poly.pdbx_seq_one_letter_code
_entity_poly.pdbx_strand_id
1 'polypeptide(L)' 'MGTKTIDDRNRLTLGEIFKGYKRIRLYKNDRGEVLLRPIVEIPASELWLFQNSNALESVQKGLKDASEGKITKLNLDEL' A
#
# COMPACT_ATOMS: atom_id res chain seq x y z
N MET A 1 -1.19 -7.72 24.57
CA MET A 1 -0.09 -8.52 23.96
C MET A 1 0.05 -9.77 24.81
N GLY A 2 0.06 -10.95 24.19
CA GLY A 2 0.09 -12.24 24.89
C GLY A 2 0.43 -13.37 23.92
N THR A 3 0.65 -14.56 24.47
CA THR A 3 0.98 -15.76 23.67
C THR A 3 -0.26 -16.28 22.96
N LYS A 4 -0.13 -16.59 21.67
CA LYS A 4 -1.14 -17.34 20.92
C LYS A 4 -0.61 -18.73 20.59
N THR A 5 -1.46 -19.72 20.75
CA THR A 5 -1.16 -21.12 20.41
C THR A 5 -1.44 -21.36 18.93
N ILE A 6 -0.59 -22.16 18.29
CA ILE A 6 -0.78 -22.64 16.93
C ILE A 6 -1.89 -23.69 16.94
N ASP A 7 -2.83 -23.60 16.00
CA ASP A 7 -3.91 -24.58 15.92
C ASP A 7 -3.45 -25.95 15.40
N ASP A 8 -4.34 -26.93 15.44
CA ASP A 8 -4.15 -28.30 14.96
C ASP A 8 -3.77 -28.39 13.46
N ARG A 9 -3.98 -27.31 12.70
CA ARG A 9 -3.62 -27.20 11.28
C ARG A 9 -2.34 -26.39 11.05
N ASN A 10 -1.53 -26.19 12.09
CA ASN A 10 -0.29 -25.42 12.04
C ASN A 10 -0.48 -23.94 11.66
N ARG A 11 -1.62 -23.33 12.01
CA ARG A 11 -1.92 -21.92 11.72
C ARG A 11 -1.80 -21.06 12.97
N LEU A 12 -1.26 -19.85 12.80
CA LEU A 12 -1.26 -18.79 13.81
C LEU A 12 -2.19 -17.65 13.37
N THR A 13 -3.25 -17.39 14.14
CA THR A 13 -4.26 -16.39 13.77
C THR A 13 -3.83 -14.96 14.12
N LEU A 14 -3.46 -14.21 13.09
CA LEU A 14 -2.98 -12.82 13.17
C LEU A 14 -4.00 -11.78 12.67
N GLY A 15 -5.23 -12.19 12.33
CA GLY A 15 -6.22 -11.37 11.64
C GLY A 15 -6.51 -10.02 12.30
N GLU A 16 -6.66 -9.99 13.63
CA GLU A 16 -6.87 -8.74 14.38
C GLU A 16 -5.68 -7.78 14.29
N ILE A 17 -4.45 -8.30 14.19
CA ILE A 17 -3.22 -7.50 14.16
C ILE A 17 -3.04 -6.84 12.78
N PHE A 18 -3.49 -7.50 11.72
CA PHE A 18 -3.30 -7.05 10.33
C PHE A 18 -4.61 -6.73 9.62
N LYS A 19 -5.62 -6.30 10.38
CA LYS A 19 -6.92 -5.92 9.82
C LYS A 19 -6.75 -4.87 8.71
N GLY A 20 -7.35 -5.14 7.56
CA GLY A 20 -7.25 -4.28 6.37
C GLY A 20 -6.08 -4.60 5.42
N TYR A 21 -5.12 -5.42 5.83
CA TYR A 21 -4.02 -5.86 4.97
C TYR A 21 -4.22 -7.32 4.54
N LYS A 22 -4.16 -7.57 3.23
CA LYS A 22 -4.26 -8.92 2.66
C LYS A 22 -2.91 -9.60 2.44
N ARG A 23 -1.82 -8.81 2.41
CA ARG A 23 -0.47 -9.29 2.09
C ARG A 23 0.50 -8.89 3.17
N ILE A 24 1.31 -9.86 3.59
CA ILE A 24 2.31 -9.70 4.63
C ILE A 24 3.60 -10.32 4.12
N ARG A 25 4.69 -9.57 4.20
CA ARG A 25 6.03 -10.08 3.95
C ARG A 25 6.60 -10.65 5.24
N LEU A 26 7.15 -11.86 5.14
CA LEU A 26 7.79 -12.56 6.24
C LEU A 26 9.31 -12.44 6.10
N TYR A 27 9.96 -12.15 7.20
CA TYR A 27 11.41 -12.25 7.32
C TYR A 27 11.71 -13.18 8.50
N LYS A 28 12.65 -14.10 8.32
CA LYS A 28 13.14 -14.97 9.37
C LYS A 28 14.63 -14.70 9.53
N ASN A 29 15.09 -14.54 10.76
CA ASN A 29 16.52 -14.44 11.04
C ASN A 29 17.06 -15.77 11.60
N ASP A 30 18.39 -15.83 11.75
CA ASP A 30 19.09 -17.03 12.21
C ASP A 30 18.78 -17.39 13.69
N ARG A 31 18.22 -16.43 14.45
CA ARG A 31 17.79 -16.64 15.83
C ARG A 31 16.39 -17.26 15.92
N GLY A 32 15.73 -17.51 14.79
CA GLY A 32 14.38 -18.05 14.73
C GLY A 32 13.27 -17.02 14.94
N GLU A 33 13.60 -15.73 15.01
CA GLU A 33 12.62 -14.66 15.10
C GLU A 33 11.98 -14.44 13.73
N VAL A 34 10.67 -14.15 13.73
CA VAL A 34 9.90 -13.87 12.52
C VAL A 34 9.38 -12.44 12.58
N LEU A 35 9.77 -11.61 11.62
CA LEU A 35 9.23 -10.28 11.42
C LEU A 35 8.14 -10.32 10.34
N LEU A 36 6.96 -9.80 10.69
CA LEU A 36 5.80 -9.71 9.83
C LEU A 36 5.61 -8.23 9.43
N ARG A 37 5.69 -7.94 8.14
CA ARG A 37 5.51 -6.59 7.60
C ARG A 37 4.33 -6.56 6.62
N PRO A 38 3.22 -5.86 6.92
CA PRO A 38 2.15 -5.63 5.96
C PRO A 38 2.66 -4.89 4.73
N ILE A 39 2.15 -5.28 3.56
CA ILE A 39 2.49 -4.62 2.30
C ILE A 39 1.22 -4.41 1.46
N VAL A 40 1.29 -3.43 0.57
CA VAL A 40 0.34 -3.21 -0.52
C VAL A 40 1.07 -3.39 -1.84
N GLU A 41 0.36 -3.83 -2.87
CA GLU A 41 0.90 -3.96 -4.22
C GLU A 41 0.57 -2.72 -5.05
N ILE A 42 1.52 -2.34 -5.90
CA ILE A 42 1.32 -1.30 -6.91
C ILE A 42 1.34 -2.02 -8.26
N PRO A 43 0.28 -1.91 -9.08
CA PRO A 43 0.27 -2.45 -10.44
C PRO A 43 1.48 -1.96 -11.24
N ALA A 44 2.02 -2.83 -12.11
CA ALA A 44 3.19 -2.47 -12.92
C ALA A 44 2.96 -1.22 -13.78
N SER A 45 1.72 -1.04 -14.27
CA SER A 45 1.29 0.14 -15.03
C SER A 45 1.30 1.45 -14.23
N GLU A 46 1.30 1.39 -12.90
CA GLU A 46 1.27 2.55 -12.00
C GLU A 46 2.61 2.79 -11.31
N LEU A 47 3.52 1.80 -11.32
CA LEU A 47 4.81 1.87 -10.63
C LEU A 47 5.63 3.11 -11.04
N TRP A 48 5.60 3.48 -12.32
CA TRP A 48 6.34 4.63 -12.85
C TRP A 48 6.00 5.94 -12.11
N LEU A 49 4.74 6.11 -11.69
CA LEU A 49 4.29 7.32 -11.00
C LEU A 49 4.97 7.44 -9.63
N PHE A 50 5.10 6.31 -8.92
CA PHE A 50 5.76 6.26 -7.61
C PHE A 50 7.28 6.32 -7.70
N GLN A 51 7.86 6.10 -8.87
CA GLN A 51 9.30 6.26 -9.14
C GLN A 51 9.68 7.69 -9.55
N ASN A 52 8.71 8.53 -9.92
CA ASN A 52 8.93 9.91 -10.34
C ASN A 52 8.26 10.88 -9.37
N SER A 53 9.04 11.43 -8.45
CA SER A 53 8.54 12.35 -7.42
C SER A 53 7.86 13.60 -7.99
N ASN A 54 8.36 14.16 -9.09
CA ASN A 54 7.76 15.34 -9.72
C ASN A 54 6.38 15.02 -10.31
N ALA A 55 6.24 13.87 -10.98
CA ALA A 55 4.96 13.43 -11.51
C ALA A 55 3.96 13.13 -10.38
N LEU A 56 4.42 12.47 -9.32
CA LEU A 56 3.60 12.18 -8.14
C LEU A 56 3.08 13.45 -7.48
N GLU A 57 3.95 14.45 -7.27
CA GLU A 57 3.57 15.74 -6.68
C GLU A 57 2.55 16.48 -7.56
N SER A 58 2.75 16.47 -8.88
CA SER A 58 1.81 17.08 -9.83
C SER A 58 0.43 16.41 -9.77
N VAL A 59 0.38 15.07 -9.69
CA VAL A 59 -0.89 14.33 -9.56
C VAL A 59 -1.55 14.64 -8.22
N GLN A 60 -0.80 14.65 -7.12
CA GLN A 60 -1.33 15.00 -5.79
C GLN A 60 -1.90 16.41 -5.75
N LYS A 61 -1.21 17.38 -6.36
CA LYS A 61 -1.70 18.74 -6.49
C LYS A 61 -3.00 18.79 -7.30
N GLY A 62 -3.06 18.12 -8.45
CA GLY A 62 -4.26 18.04 -9.27
C GLY A 62 -5.45 17.42 -8.53
N LEU A 63 -5.23 16.35 -7.75
CA LEU A 63 -6.24 15.74 -6.90
C LEU A 63 -6.77 16.70 -5.83
N LYS A 64 -5.86 17.48 -5.21
CA LYS A 64 -6.23 18.52 -4.24
C LYS A 64 -7.05 19.63 -4.90
N ASP A 65 -6.58 20.17 -6.01
CA ASP A 65 -7.28 21.22 -6.77
C ASP A 65 -8.68 20.74 -7.20
N ALA A 66 -8.82 19.49 -7.64
CA ALA A 66 -10.10 18.88 -7.97
C ALA A 66 -11.04 18.78 -6.77
N SER A 67 -10.54 18.39 -5.60
CA SER A 67 -11.33 18.33 -4.35
C SER A 67 -11.82 19.71 -3.90
N GLU A 68 -11.07 20.77 -4.22
CA GLU A 68 -11.39 22.17 -3.91
C GLU A 68 -12.23 22.84 -5.02
N GLY A 69 -12.60 22.10 -6.08
CA GLY A 69 -13.38 22.63 -7.21
C GLY A 69 -12.59 23.51 -8.18
N LYS A 70 -11.25 23.56 -8.06
CA LYS A 70 -10.34 24.31 -8.96
C LYS A 70 -10.06 23.53 -10.24
N ILE A 71 -11.12 23.22 -10.99
CA ILE A 71 -11.03 22.50 -12.26
C ILE A 71 -11.37 23.41 -13.43
N THR A 72 -10.71 23.21 -14.56
CA THR A 72 -11.03 23.88 -15.82
C THR A 72 -11.29 22.83 -16.87
N LYS A 73 -12.28 23.04 -17.73
CA LYS A 73 -12.60 22.12 -18.82
C LYS A 73 -11.47 22.20 -19.85
N LEU A 74 -10.79 21.08 -20.07
CA LEU A 74 -9.80 20.98 -21.13
C LEU A 74 -10.51 20.82 -22.47
N ASN A 75 -10.11 21.61 -23.45
CA ASN A 75 -10.53 21.43 -24.83
C ASN A 75 -9.45 20.62 -25.57
N LEU A 76 -9.81 19.44 -26.07
CA LEU A 76 -8.85 18.53 -26.70
C LEU A 76 -8.43 18.98 -28.09
N ASP A 77 -9.20 19.86 -28.73
CA ASP A 77 -8.90 20.44 -30.04
C ASP A 77 -7.81 21.54 -29.96
N GLU A 78 -7.45 22.00 -28.75
CA GLU A 78 -6.46 23.07 -28.52
C GLU A 78 -5.12 22.54 -27.97
N LEU A 79 -4.91 21.22 -27.99
CA LEU A 79 -3.73 20.53 -27.47
C LEU A 79 -2.78 20.07 -28.59
#